data_AF-A0A653Z522-F1
#
_entry.id   AF-A0A653Z522-F1
#
_cell.length_a   1.000
_cell.length_b   1.000
_cell.length_c   1.000
_cell.angle_alpha   90.00
_cell.angle_beta   90.00
_cell.angle_gamma   90.00
#
_symmetry.space_group_name_H-M   'P 1'
#
loop_
_entity.id
_entity.type
_entity.pdbx_description
1 polymer ?
#
loop_
_entity_poly.entity_id
_entity_poly.type
_entity_poly.pdbx_seq_one_letter_code
_entity_poly.pdbx_strand_id
1 'polypeptide(L)'
;MMTELARRAETEPSTVLEEHSWLGAAIDEDTVAGRFASWGASTVIDEHTGGPVIPRALFEALHARAGLAAAWPVGNAGLLHVYGYLLSAVPTPYGLKRDRWLDGALARAFGLPDDEFVPWARASSLLSRVTAAAQDLLARPVRMADGPSGRMVLGLGDPTDTDAVALVYGIDERLITTFPVASGAALLEEWDADPDRLRWNAAAAG
;
A
#
# COMPACT_ATOMS: atom_id res chain seq x y z
N MET A 1 16.10 13.77 2.44
CA MET A 1 14.75 14.35 2.63
C MET A 1 13.83 13.37 3.36
N MET A 2 13.40 12.27 2.75
CA MET A 2 12.43 11.34 3.36
C MET A 2 12.87 10.73 4.70
N THR A 3 14.16 10.44 4.89
CA THR A 3 14.67 9.92 6.17
C THR A 3 14.41 10.87 7.33
N GLU A 4 14.59 12.17 7.13
CA GLU A 4 14.37 13.18 8.17
C GLU A 4 12.87 13.36 8.44
N LEU A 5 12.03 13.33 7.40
CA LEU A 5 10.58 13.38 7.56
C LEU A 5 10.04 12.17 8.31
N ALA A 6 10.49 10.96 7.98
CA ALA A 6 10.13 9.74 8.68
C ALA A 6 10.49 9.82 10.17
N ARG A 7 11.71 10.29 10.48
CA ARG A 7 12.17 10.50 11.86
C ARG A 7 11.31 11.52 12.61
N ARG A 8 10.98 12.66 11.99
CA ARG A 8 10.11 13.68 12.60
C ARG A 8 8.68 13.18 12.81
N ALA A 9 8.16 12.36 11.90
CA ALA A 9 6.81 11.81 11.99
C ALA A 9 6.63 10.86 13.20
N GLU A 10 7.73 10.35 13.79
CA GLU A 10 7.66 9.58 15.03
C GLU A 10 7.27 10.42 16.24
N THR A 11 7.69 11.70 16.28
CA THR A 11 7.48 12.60 17.41
C THR A 11 6.43 13.68 17.14
N GLU A 12 6.27 14.10 15.90
CA GLU A 12 5.43 15.23 15.48
C GLU A 12 4.59 14.88 14.22
N PRO A 13 3.80 13.79 14.24
CA PRO A 13 3.14 13.30 13.04
C PRO A 13 2.19 14.33 12.42
N SER A 14 1.35 15.00 13.22
CA SER A 14 0.40 16.00 12.71
C SER A 14 1.10 17.16 12.00
N THR A 15 2.17 17.69 12.59
CA THR A 15 2.99 18.75 12.00
C THR A 15 3.57 18.32 10.65
N VAL A 16 4.16 17.12 10.58
CA VAL A 16 4.72 16.59 9.33
C VAL A 16 3.65 16.46 8.24
N LEU A 17 2.43 16.05 8.60
CA LEU A 17 1.32 15.98 7.64
C LEU A 17 0.93 17.37 7.12
N GLU A 18 0.98 18.42 7.94
CA GLU A 18 0.60 19.79 7.56
C GLU A 18 1.61 20.49 6.63
N GLU A 19 2.89 20.16 6.72
CA GLU A 19 3.98 20.88 6.04
C GLU A 19 4.09 20.61 4.53
N HIS A 20 3.40 19.59 4.00
CA HIS A 20 3.64 19.09 2.64
C HIS A 20 2.38 18.85 1.83
N SER A 21 2.31 19.48 0.64
CA SER A 21 1.20 19.32 -0.30
C SER A 21 1.06 17.90 -0.86
N TRP A 22 2.16 17.18 -1.06
CA TRP A 22 2.17 15.80 -1.55
C TRP A 22 1.76 14.76 -0.49
N LEU A 23 1.58 15.18 0.77
CA LEU A 23 1.26 14.31 1.89
C LEU A 23 -0.09 14.67 2.49
N GLY A 24 -0.16 15.74 3.28
CA GLY A 24 -1.39 16.13 3.96
C GLY A 24 -2.49 16.56 3.00
N ALA A 25 -2.18 17.49 2.09
CA ALA A 25 -3.17 17.95 1.12
C ALA A 25 -3.62 16.83 0.16
N ALA A 26 -2.73 15.88 -0.14
CA ALA A 26 -3.08 14.68 -0.91
C ALA A 26 -4.06 13.76 -0.15
N ILE A 27 -3.86 13.55 1.16
CA ILE A 27 -4.83 12.84 2.01
C ILE A 27 -6.18 13.57 2.02
N ASP A 28 -6.17 14.90 2.15
CA ASP A 28 -7.41 15.69 2.15
C ASP A 28 -8.15 15.58 0.81
N GLU A 29 -7.43 15.67 -0.33
CA GLU A 29 -7.99 15.47 -1.68
C GLU A 29 -8.61 14.07 -1.82
N ASP A 30 -7.90 13.04 -1.38
CA ASP A 30 -8.36 11.65 -1.48
C ASP A 30 -9.56 11.35 -0.59
N THR A 31 -9.63 11.98 0.58
CA THR A 31 -10.81 11.94 1.47
C THR A 31 -12.01 12.59 0.78
N VAL A 32 -11.85 13.79 0.22
CA VAL A 32 -12.95 14.49 -0.49
C VAL A 32 -13.40 13.70 -1.71
N ALA A 33 -12.48 13.05 -2.43
CA ALA A 33 -12.78 12.22 -3.59
C ALA A 33 -13.28 10.81 -3.23
N GLY A 34 -13.34 10.43 -1.94
CA GLY A 34 -13.81 9.13 -1.49
C GLY A 34 -12.91 7.94 -1.88
N ARG A 35 -11.63 8.19 -2.24
CA ARG A 35 -10.74 7.18 -2.83
C ARG A 35 -10.33 6.07 -1.86
N PHE A 36 -10.36 6.34 -0.56
CA PHE A 36 -10.08 5.32 0.46
C PHE A 36 -11.09 4.17 0.48
N ALA A 37 -12.30 4.36 -0.07
CA ALA A 37 -13.31 3.29 -0.18
C ALA A 37 -12.90 2.16 -1.12
N SER A 38 -11.96 2.42 -2.04
CA SER A 38 -11.35 1.41 -2.92
C SER A 38 -10.30 0.55 -2.22
N TRP A 39 -10.00 0.81 -0.95
CA TRP A 39 -9.00 0.10 -0.17
C TRP A 39 -9.63 -0.63 1.02
N GLY A 40 -9.15 -1.85 1.27
CA GLY A 40 -9.61 -2.70 2.36
C GLY A 40 -8.92 -2.41 3.69
N ALA A 41 -8.96 -3.37 4.61
CA ALA A 41 -8.33 -3.28 5.92
C ALA A 41 -6.93 -3.92 5.91
N SER A 42 -5.95 -3.23 6.52
CA SER A 42 -4.60 -3.75 6.70
C SER A 42 -4.12 -3.53 8.13
N THR A 43 -3.29 -4.43 8.62
CA THR A 43 -2.52 -4.23 9.84
C THR A 43 -1.23 -3.48 9.55
N VAL A 44 -0.73 -2.71 10.52
CA VAL A 44 0.64 -2.14 10.47
C VAL A 44 1.70 -3.12 10.95
N ILE A 45 1.33 -4.27 11.50
CA ILE A 45 2.29 -5.27 11.96
C ILE A 45 2.90 -5.98 10.76
N ASP A 46 4.21 -5.86 10.59
CA ASP A 46 4.92 -6.52 9.50
C ASP A 46 5.10 -8.02 9.77
N GLU A 47 4.81 -8.84 8.78
CA GLU A 47 4.91 -10.30 8.86
C GLU A 47 6.35 -10.80 9.10
N HIS A 48 7.38 -10.04 8.70
CA HIS A 48 8.78 -10.46 8.83
C HIS A 48 9.42 -9.95 10.11
N THR A 49 9.07 -8.75 10.57
CA THR A 49 9.63 -8.17 11.81
C THR A 49 8.78 -8.47 13.05
N GLY A 50 7.50 -8.82 12.88
CA GLY A 50 6.54 -9.01 13.97
C GLY A 50 6.17 -7.71 14.70
N GLY A 51 6.65 -6.55 14.22
CA GLY A 51 6.46 -5.25 14.84
C GLY A 51 5.75 -4.25 13.91
N PRO A 52 5.27 -3.13 14.44
CA PRO A 52 4.59 -2.12 13.64
C PRO A 52 5.56 -1.39 12.70
N VAL A 53 5.18 -1.22 11.43
CA VAL A 53 5.98 -0.49 10.43
C VAL A 53 5.94 1.03 10.58
N ILE A 54 4.95 1.54 11.33
CA ILE A 54 4.81 2.95 11.70
C ILE A 54 4.41 3.03 13.18
N PRO A 55 4.82 4.07 13.92
CA PRO A 55 4.40 4.22 15.31
C PRO A 55 2.90 4.51 15.42
N ARG A 56 2.33 4.18 16.59
CA ARG A 56 0.90 4.38 16.87
C ARG A 56 0.45 5.83 16.72
N ALA A 57 1.25 6.79 17.15
CA ALA A 57 0.93 8.21 17.02
C ALA A 57 0.78 8.63 15.54
N LEU A 58 1.63 8.12 14.65
CA LEU A 58 1.52 8.38 13.22
C LEU A 58 0.28 7.70 12.61
N PHE A 59 0.00 6.45 13.00
CA PHE A 59 -1.23 5.76 12.59
C PHE A 59 -2.48 6.57 12.96
N GLU A 60 -2.55 7.04 14.20
CA GLU A 60 -3.71 7.81 14.71
C GLU A 60 -3.82 9.16 13.98
N ALA A 61 -2.70 9.85 13.74
CA ALA A 61 -2.68 11.11 13.01
C ALA A 61 -3.13 10.97 11.54
N LEU A 62 -2.69 9.91 10.84
CA LEU A 62 -3.12 9.62 9.47
C LEU A 62 -4.64 9.41 9.37
N HIS A 63 -5.19 8.58 10.25
CA HIS A 63 -6.62 8.28 10.25
C HIS A 63 -7.47 9.47 10.70
N ALA A 64 -7.01 10.22 11.71
CA ALA A 64 -7.67 11.44 12.17
C ALA A 64 -7.76 12.47 11.05
N ARG A 65 -6.67 12.69 10.30
CA ARG A 65 -6.67 13.61 9.15
C ARG A 65 -7.62 13.16 8.05
N ALA A 66 -7.61 11.87 7.72
CA ALA A 66 -8.47 11.34 6.68
C ALA A 66 -9.96 11.28 7.06
N GLY A 67 -10.30 11.49 8.35
CA GLY A 67 -11.65 11.34 8.86
C GLY A 67 -12.13 9.87 8.87
N LEU A 68 -11.20 8.91 8.93
CA LEU A 68 -11.50 7.48 8.86
C LEU A 68 -11.44 6.84 10.25
N ALA A 69 -12.48 6.08 10.61
CA ALA A 69 -12.45 5.27 11.81
C ALA A 69 -11.49 4.09 11.65
N ALA A 70 -10.66 3.84 12.66
CA ALA A 70 -9.75 2.71 12.70
C ALA A 70 -9.41 2.35 14.15
N ALA A 71 -8.97 1.10 14.38
CA ALA A 71 -8.58 0.61 15.69
C ALA A 71 -7.19 -0.01 15.60
N TRP A 72 -6.21 0.59 16.28
CA TRP A 72 -4.84 0.09 16.28
C TRP A 72 -4.78 -1.42 16.60
N PRO A 73 -4.04 -2.25 15.84
CA PRO A 73 -3.10 -1.89 14.76
C PRO A 73 -3.69 -1.95 13.34
N VAL A 74 -5.02 -2.02 13.19
CA VAL A 74 -5.71 -2.24 11.91
C VAL A 74 -6.41 -0.97 11.43
N GLY A 75 -6.19 -0.60 10.17
CA GLY A 75 -6.76 0.59 9.55
C GLY A 75 -6.93 0.47 8.04
N ASN A 76 -7.19 1.59 7.37
CA ASN A 76 -7.37 1.61 5.91
C ASN A 76 -6.06 1.29 5.19
N ALA A 77 -6.07 0.29 4.32
CA ALA A 77 -4.88 -0.18 3.62
C ALA A 77 -4.23 0.91 2.75
N GLY A 78 -5.01 1.79 2.12
CA GLY A 78 -4.49 2.90 1.33
C GLY A 78 -3.72 3.90 2.18
N LEU A 79 -4.27 4.30 3.34
CA LEU A 79 -3.55 5.14 4.29
C LEU A 79 -2.24 4.50 4.75
N LEU A 80 -2.29 3.22 5.13
CA LEU A 80 -1.14 2.54 5.71
C LEU A 80 -0.04 2.27 4.69
N HIS A 81 -0.38 1.64 3.57
CA HIS A 81 0.59 1.22 2.55
C HIS A 81 1.09 2.38 1.70
N VAL A 82 0.27 3.41 1.42
CA VAL A 82 0.69 4.54 0.60
C VAL A 82 1.34 5.60 1.47
N TYR A 83 0.56 6.27 2.32
CA TYR A 83 1.04 7.41 3.09
C TYR A 83 1.89 7.00 4.30
N GLY A 84 1.50 5.93 5.02
CA GLY A 84 2.25 5.41 6.15
C GLY A 84 3.64 4.91 5.75
N TYR A 85 3.76 4.19 4.63
CA TYR A 85 5.05 3.65 4.19
C TYR A 85 6.04 4.74 3.82
N LEU A 86 5.61 5.86 3.22
CA LEU A 86 6.47 7.01 2.92
C LEU A 86 7.19 7.54 4.17
N LEU A 87 6.55 7.43 5.33
CA LEU A 87 7.03 7.90 6.63
C LEU A 87 7.58 6.78 7.52
N SER A 88 7.58 5.52 7.04
CA SER A 88 8.14 4.40 7.80
C SER A 88 9.66 4.49 7.84
N ALA A 89 10.23 4.45 9.04
CA ALA A 89 11.67 4.37 9.29
C ALA A 89 12.17 2.94 9.53
N VAL A 90 11.27 1.94 9.59
CA VAL A 90 11.58 0.56 9.95
C VAL A 90 12.25 -0.17 8.78
N PRO A 91 13.48 -0.66 8.93
CA PRO A 91 14.12 -1.50 7.91
C PRO A 91 13.47 -2.89 7.87
N THR A 92 13.34 -3.43 6.67
CA THR A 92 12.93 -4.82 6.42
C THR A 92 14.02 -5.56 5.66
N PRO A 93 13.97 -6.91 5.54
CA PRO A 93 14.89 -7.65 4.69
C PRO A 93 14.95 -7.17 3.23
N TYR A 94 13.91 -6.46 2.77
CA TYR A 94 13.78 -5.96 1.40
C TYR A 94 14.07 -4.46 1.26
N GLY A 95 14.68 -3.82 2.28
CA GLY A 95 14.88 -2.38 2.32
C GLY A 95 13.77 -1.64 3.08
N LEU A 96 13.58 -0.36 2.78
CA LEU A 96 12.62 0.48 3.49
C LEU A 96 11.27 0.42 2.78
N LYS A 97 10.18 0.46 3.56
CA LYS A 97 8.82 0.39 3.02
C LYS A 97 8.53 1.48 1.98
N ARG A 98 9.09 2.68 2.16
CA ARG A 98 8.98 3.81 1.22
C ARG A 98 9.62 3.56 -0.14
N ASP A 99 10.60 2.67 -0.24
CA ASP A 99 11.35 2.45 -1.48
C ASP A 99 10.41 1.95 -2.59
N ARG A 100 9.35 1.22 -2.22
CA ARG A 100 8.22 0.82 -3.09
C ARG A 100 7.69 1.95 -3.99
N TRP A 101 7.70 3.18 -3.50
CA TRP A 101 7.17 4.35 -4.20
C TRP A 101 8.26 5.20 -4.87
N LEU A 102 9.52 5.05 -4.46
CA LEU A 102 10.59 6.00 -4.77
C LEU A 102 11.64 5.46 -5.76
N ASP A 103 11.76 4.14 -5.91
CA ASP A 103 12.78 3.50 -6.75
C ASP A 103 12.32 3.18 -8.20
N GLY A 104 11.05 3.46 -8.48
CA GLY A 104 10.40 3.20 -9.77
C GLY A 104 10.18 1.72 -10.12
N ALA A 105 10.56 0.78 -9.26
CA ALA A 105 10.45 -0.65 -9.54
C ALA A 105 8.98 -1.07 -9.72
N LEU A 106 8.09 -0.56 -8.86
CA LEU A 106 6.66 -0.83 -9.01
C LEU A 106 6.09 -0.21 -10.29
N ALA A 107 6.50 1.02 -10.64
CA ALA A 107 6.02 1.67 -11.85
C ALA A 107 6.43 0.87 -13.10
N ARG A 108 7.69 0.44 -13.19
CA ARG A 108 8.16 -0.45 -14.26
C ARG A 108 7.40 -1.77 -14.30
N ALA A 109 7.10 -2.37 -13.16
CA ALA A 109 6.34 -3.62 -13.09
C ALA A 109 4.88 -3.48 -13.59
N PHE A 110 4.36 -2.25 -13.64
CA PHE A 110 3.09 -1.90 -14.29
C PHE A 110 3.25 -1.43 -15.75
N GLY A 111 4.49 -1.38 -16.29
CA GLY A 111 4.78 -0.84 -17.61
C GLY A 111 4.67 0.69 -17.71
N LEU A 112 4.83 1.39 -16.58
CA LEU A 112 4.69 2.85 -16.46
C LEU A 112 6.06 3.54 -16.30
N PRO A 113 6.15 4.87 -16.53
CA PRO A 113 7.37 5.62 -16.28
C PRO A 113 7.86 5.50 -14.82
N ASP A 114 9.18 5.48 -14.60
CA ASP A 114 9.80 5.25 -13.28
C ASP A 114 9.29 6.18 -12.17
N ASP A 115 8.92 7.41 -12.51
CA ASP A 115 8.47 8.42 -11.56
C ASP A 115 6.94 8.45 -11.38
N GLU A 116 6.20 7.53 -11.99
CA GLU A 116 4.74 7.52 -11.96
C GLU A 116 4.19 7.45 -10.54
N PHE A 117 4.85 6.70 -9.65
CA PHE A 117 4.45 6.58 -8.25
C PHE A 117 5.26 7.43 -7.27
N VAL A 118 6.09 8.35 -7.77
CA VAL A 118 6.77 9.33 -6.91
C VAL A 118 5.73 10.37 -6.44
N PRO A 119 5.55 10.61 -5.13
CA PRO A 119 4.42 11.40 -4.61
C PRO A 119 4.30 12.81 -5.19
N TRP A 120 5.44 13.48 -5.39
CA TRP A 120 5.52 14.87 -5.85
C TRP A 120 5.76 15.00 -7.36
N ALA A 121 5.80 13.91 -8.13
CA ALA A 121 6.13 13.96 -9.56
C ALA A 121 4.93 14.30 -10.47
N ARG A 122 3.70 14.27 -9.93
CA ARG A 122 2.45 14.52 -10.66
C ARG A 122 1.51 15.39 -9.83
N ALA A 123 0.54 16.01 -10.49
CA ALA A 123 -0.46 16.86 -9.84
C ALA A 123 -1.51 16.08 -9.04
N SER A 124 -1.92 14.90 -9.52
CA SER A 124 -2.82 13.99 -8.78
C SER A 124 -2.13 13.41 -7.55
N SER A 125 -2.88 12.88 -6.59
CA SER A 125 -2.33 12.14 -5.45
C SER A 125 -1.68 10.80 -5.85
N LEU A 126 -0.71 10.34 -5.05
CA LEU A 126 -0.11 9.01 -5.24
C LEU A 126 -1.16 7.91 -5.14
N LEU A 127 -2.03 7.96 -4.12
CA LEU A 127 -3.10 6.99 -3.91
C LEU A 127 -3.94 6.83 -5.18
N SER A 128 -4.37 7.94 -5.80
CA SER A 128 -5.19 7.90 -7.01
C SER A 128 -4.52 7.14 -8.15
N ARG A 129 -3.23 7.40 -8.38
CA ARG A 129 -2.50 6.80 -9.50
C ARG A 129 -2.27 5.31 -9.28
N VAL A 130 -1.83 4.92 -8.09
CA VAL A 130 -1.63 3.50 -7.78
C VAL A 130 -2.96 2.74 -7.75
N THR A 131 -4.03 3.35 -7.26
CA THR A 131 -5.37 2.75 -7.30
C THR A 131 -5.84 2.53 -8.73
N ALA A 132 -5.71 3.52 -9.62
CA ALA A 132 -6.10 3.38 -11.01
C ALA A 132 -5.32 2.24 -11.70
N ALA A 133 -4.00 2.18 -11.52
CA ALA A 133 -3.18 1.10 -12.10
C ALA A 133 -3.55 -0.28 -11.55
N ALA A 134 -3.82 -0.38 -10.24
CA ALA A 134 -4.13 -1.66 -9.60
C ALA A 134 -5.55 -2.17 -9.89
N GLN A 135 -6.52 -1.27 -10.10
CA GLN A 135 -7.92 -1.64 -10.36
C GLN A 135 -8.07 -2.49 -11.63
N ASP A 136 -7.30 -2.20 -12.68
CA ASP A 136 -7.33 -2.96 -13.93
C ASP A 136 -6.89 -4.42 -13.76
N LEU A 137 -6.00 -4.69 -12.79
CA LEU A 137 -5.56 -6.04 -12.45
C LEU A 137 -6.52 -6.72 -11.45
N LEU A 138 -7.11 -5.97 -10.51
CA LEU A 138 -8.16 -6.49 -9.64
C LEU A 138 -9.38 -6.97 -10.42
N ALA A 139 -9.75 -6.27 -11.49
CA ALA A 139 -10.87 -6.63 -12.37
C ALA A 139 -10.59 -7.88 -13.24
N ARG A 140 -9.33 -8.33 -13.31
CA ARG A 140 -8.89 -9.48 -14.12
C ARG A 140 -8.00 -10.41 -13.28
N PRO A 141 -8.53 -10.99 -12.18
CA PRO A 141 -7.73 -11.78 -11.28
C PRO A 141 -7.22 -13.06 -11.94
N VAL A 142 -5.98 -13.43 -11.64
CA VAL A 142 -5.36 -14.70 -12.05
C VAL A 142 -5.62 -15.82 -11.04
N ARG A 143 -5.93 -15.46 -9.79
CA ARG A 143 -6.40 -16.37 -8.74
C ARG A 143 -7.47 -15.71 -7.89
N MET A 144 -8.37 -16.54 -7.39
CA MET A 144 -9.45 -16.17 -6.50
C MET A 144 -9.65 -17.31 -5.48
N ALA A 145 -9.93 -16.96 -4.24
CA ALA A 145 -10.30 -17.90 -3.18
C ALA A 145 -11.28 -17.23 -2.21
N ASP A 146 -12.14 -18.02 -1.58
CA ASP A 146 -12.97 -17.53 -0.49
C ASP A 146 -12.16 -17.61 0.81
N GLY A 147 -11.83 -16.46 1.40
CA GLY A 147 -11.04 -16.36 2.62
C GLY A 147 -11.87 -16.04 3.85
N PRO A 148 -11.24 -16.00 5.04
CA PRO A 148 -11.91 -15.70 6.31
C PRO A 148 -12.47 -14.27 6.39
N SER A 149 -12.14 -13.39 5.43
CA SER A 149 -12.53 -11.97 5.44
C SER A 149 -13.25 -11.53 4.17
N GLY A 150 -13.68 -12.47 3.34
CA GLY A 150 -14.29 -12.21 2.05
C GLY A 150 -13.54 -12.88 0.90
N ARG A 151 -13.95 -12.55 -0.32
CA ARG A 151 -13.34 -13.12 -1.52
C ARG A 151 -11.99 -12.47 -1.78
N MET A 152 -10.94 -13.26 -1.65
CA MET A 152 -9.56 -12.84 -1.89
C MET A 152 -9.26 -12.97 -3.38
N VAL A 153 -8.59 -11.97 -3.93
CA VAL A 153 -8.23 -11.91 -5.36
C VAL A 153 -6.77 -11.54 -5.52
N LEU A 154 -6.11 -12.21 -6.45
CA LEU A 154 -4.75 -11.92 -6.87
C LEU A 154 -4.75 -11.60 -8.36
N GLY A 155 -4.30 -10.40 -8.70
CA GLY A 155 -4.00 -9.96 -10.05
C GLY A 155 -2.49 -9.90 -10.27
N LEU A 156 -2.05 -10.18 -11.50
CA LEU A 156 -0.67 -10.03 -11.93
C LEU A 156 -0.62 -9.22 -13.21
N GLY A 157 0.32 -8.28 -13.28
CA GLY A 157 0.65 -7.57 -14.52
C GLY A 157 1.36 -8.47 -15.52
N ASP A 158 1.47 -7.99 -16.75
CA ASP A 158 2.24 -8.66 -17.79
C ASP A 158 3.75 -8.54 -17.48
N PRO A 159 4.56 -9.56 -17.80
CA PRO A 159 6.02 -9.47 -17.73
C PRO A 159 6.53 -8.26 -18.51
N THR A 160 7.40 -7.49 -17.87
CA THR A 160 8.11 -6.36 -18.51
C THR A 160 9.54 -6.75 -18.82
N ASP A 161 10.30 -5.87 -19.48
CA ASP A 161 11.74 -6.07 -19.77
C ASP A 161 12.60 -6.35 -18.52
N THR A 162 12.07 -6.11 -17.31
CA THR A 162 12.75 -6.34 -16.04
C THR A 162 12.47 -7.71 -15.40
N ASP A 163 11.73 -8.59 -16.08
CA ASP A 163 11.16 -9.86 -15.59
C ASP A 163 10.24 -9.75 -14.35
N ALA A 164 10.25 -8.61 -13.66
CA ALA A 164 9.33 -8.32 -12.58
C ALA A 164 7.92 -8.01 -13.09
N VAL A 165 6.92 -8.49 -12.36
CA VAL A 165 5.49 -8.23 -12.61
C VAL A 165 4.87 -7.50 -11.43
N ALA A 166 3.90 -6.62 -11.71
CA ALA A 166 3.12 -6.00 -10.65
C ALA A 166 2.18 -7.04 -10.03
N LEU A 167 2.29 -7.23 -8.73
CA LEU A 167 1.29 -7.96 -7.94
C LEU A 167 0.22 -7.01 -7.48
N VAL A 168 -1.04 -7.43 -7.55
CA VAL A 168 -2.16 -6.74 -6.92
C VAL A 168 -2.98 -7.72 -6.10
N TYR A 169 -3.21 -7.39 -4.83
CA TYR A 169 -3.99 -8.22 -3.92
C TYR A 169 -5.16 -7.44 -3.35
N GLY A 170 -6.34 -8.06 -3.38
CA GLY A 170 -7.58 -7.45 -2.90
C GLY A 170 -8.48 -8.43 -2.17
N ILE A 171 -9.44 -7.87 -1.44
CA ILE A 171 -10.52 -8.60 -0.77
C ILE A 171 -11.83 -7.88 -1.08
N ASP A 172 -12.83 -8.60 -1.58
CA ASP A 172 -14.14 -8.07 -1.99
C ASP A 172 -14.00 -6.81 -2.87
N GLU A 173 -13.19 -6.93 -3.93
CA GLU A 173 -12.89 -5.87 -4.91
C GLU A 173 -12.16 -4.64 -4.35
N ARG A 174 -11.81 -4.64 -3.05
CA ARG A 174 -11.02 -3.58 -2.43
C ARG A 174 -9.54 -3.94 -2.43
N LEU A 175 -8.72 -2.99 -2.83
CA LEU A 175 -7.27 -3.14 -2.84
C LEU A 175 -6.72 -3.23 -1.41
N ILE A 176 -5.86 -4.21 -1.17
CA ILE A 176 -5.06 -4.29 0.06
C ILE A 176 -3.66 -3.77 -0.20
N THR A 177 -3.00 -4.28 -1.24
CA THR A 177 -1.60 -3.93 -1.52
C THR A 177 -1.21 -4.21 -2.96
N THR A 178 -0.12 -3.58 -3.38
CA THR A 178 0.57 -3.84 -4.64
C THR A 178 2.06 -3.62 -4.48
N PHE A 179 2.87 -4.45 -5.14
CA PHE A 179 4.33 -4.38 -5.14
C PHE A 179 4.91 -5.20 -6.30
N PRO A 180 6.15 -4.95 -6.75
CA PRO A 180 6.77 -5.75 -7.79
C PRO A 180 7.17 -7.11 -7.22
N VAL A 181 6.99 -8.19 -7.99
CA VAL A 181 7.50 -9.52 -7.67
C VAL A 181 8.40 -10.02 -8.79
N ALA A 182 9.48 -10.70 -8.41
CA ALA A 182 10.48 -11.19 -9.36
C ALA A 182 10.00 -12.37 -10.20
N SER A 183 9.01 -13.15 -9.73
CA SER A 183 8.45 -14.27 -10.46
C SER A 183 6.97 -14.43 -10.14
N GLY A 184 6.12 -14.17 -11.14
CA GLY A 184 4.69 -14.45 -11.04
C GLY A 184 4.39 -15.94 -10.86
N ALA A 185 5.18 -16.82 -11.48
CA ALA A 185 5.00 -18.27 -11.35
C ALA A 185 5.23 -18.77 -9.91
N ALA A 186 6.34 -18.35 -9.28
CA ALA A 186 6.64 -18.74 -7.89
C ALA A 186 5.58 -18.22 -6.91
N LEU A 187 5.05 -17.01 -7.16
CA LEU A 187 3.96 -16.45 -6.38
C LEU A 187 2.66 -17.27 -6.51
N LEU A 188 2.34 -17.73 -7.72
CA LEU A 188 1.15 -18.56 -7.95
C LEU A 188 1.29 -19.92 -7.27
N GLU A 189 2.48 -20.52 -7.27
CA GLU A 189 2.76 -21.74 -6.49
C GLU A 189 2.58 -21.51 -4.98
N GLU A 190 3.06 -20.38 -4.45
CA GLU A 190 2.84 -19.99 -3.03
C GLU A 190 1.36 -19.76 -2.71
N TRP A 191 0.61 -19.17 -3.64
CA TRP A 191 -0.84 -19.01 -3.51
C TRP A 191 -1.54 -20.37 -3.44
N ASP A 192 -1.27 -21.23 -4.42
CA ASP A 192 -1.94 -22.52 -4.60
C ASP A 192 -1.65 -23.50 -3.43
N ALA A 193 -0.55 -23.30 -2.70
CA ALA A 193 -0.20 -24.09 -1.51
C ALA A 193 -1.07 -23.78 -0.27
N ASP A 194 -1.64 -22.58 -0.15
CA ASP A 194 -2.46 -22.15 0.98
C ASP A 194 -3.48 -21.07 0.57
N PRO A 195 -4.47 -21.41 -0.27
CA PRO A 195 -5.31 -20.41 -0.94
C PRO A 195 -6.19 -19.60 0.02
N ASP A 196 -6.43 -20.08 1.26
CA ASP A 196 -7.35 -19.48 2.21
C ASP A 196 -6.66 -18.51 3.20
N ARG A 197 -5.33 -18.43 3.16
CA ARG A 197 -4.54 -17.56 4.05
C ARG A 197 -4.62 -16.08 3.66
N LEU A 198 -4.88 -15.22 4.65
CA LEU A 198 -4.66 -13.77 4.51
C LEU A 198 -3.17 -13.47 4.34
N ARG A 199 -2.85 -12.60 3.39
CA ARG A 199 -1.48 -12.27 2.99
C ARG A 199 -1.21 -10.77 3.02
N TRP A 200 0.08 -10.45 3.11
CA TRP A 200 0.65 -9.12 2.87
C TRP A 200 -0.02 -8.03 3.70
N ASN A 201 -0.17 -8.34 5.00
CA ASN A 201 -0.78 -7.50 6.02
C ASN A 201 -2.30 -7.28 5.88
N ALA A 202 -3.01 -8.03 5.03
CA ALA A 202 -4.48 -8.02 5.05
C ALA A 202 -5.00 -8.38 6.44
N ALA A 203 -6.00 -7.62 6.89
CA ALA A 203 -6.69 -7.87 8.14
C ALA A 203 -8.18 -8.07 7.87
N ALA A 204 -8.82 -8.87 8.72
CA ALA A 204 -10.28 -8.90 8.76
C ALA A 204 -10.79 -7.49 9.10
N ALA A 205 -11.81 -7.02 8.38
CA ALA A 205 -12.54 -5.84 8.82
C ALA A 205 -13.16 -6.17 10.20
N GLY A 206 -12.80 -5.38 11.20
CA GLY A 206 -13.34 -5.49 12.56
C GLY A 206 -14.75 -4.95 12.70
#